data_AF-A0A926PKC2-F1
#
_entry.id   AF-A0A926PKC2-F1
#
_cell.length_a   1.000
_cell.length_b   1.000
_cell.length_c   1.000
_cell.angle_alpha   90.00
_cell.angle_beta   90.00
_cell.angle_gamma   90.00
#
_symmetry.space_group_name_H-M   'P 1'
#
loop_
_entity.id
_entity.type
_entity.pdbx_description
1 polymer ?
#
loop_
_entity_poly.entity_id
_entity_poly.type
_entity_poly.pdbx_seq_one_letter_code
_entity_poly.pdbx_strand_id
1 'polypeptide(L)'
;MPVTSLQDLRENLDGLGYYLGPRGLDGLGNSVSACDREVLGAIDCNATSLRQLANIEDYTRAAILQYQLDSNMAATGNDGPQLRSAIEKTVRILQDNLKKVLGISIELSGNYRRTTYSAVKTYQRTRGLPVTGIATLTVRRRLNDEARGAAPTPSPTPSPSSELETLRKLRSDLITLKNSLQARQITDEEFIREVFSRVP
;
A
#
# COMPACT_ATOMS: atom_id res chain seq x y z
N MET A 1 1.26 -12.10 16.45
CA MET A 1 -0.18 -12.43 16.56
C MET A 1 -0.83 -12.03 15.24
N PRO A 2 -1.87 -12.73 14.76
CA PRO A 2 -2.56 -12.34 13.54
C PRO A 2 -3.02 -10.88 13.59
N VAL A 3 -3.14 -10.25 12.43
CA VAL A 3 -3.77 -8.93 12.28
C VAL A 3 -5.23 -9.06 12.75
N THR A 4 -5.48 -8.72 14.01
CA THR A 4 -6.76 -8.99 14.68
C THR A 4 -7.74 -7.84 14.57
N SER A 5 -7.26 -6.60 14.42
CA SER A 5 -8.11 -5.42 14.32
C SER A 5 -8.29 -4.95 12.87
N LEU A 6 -9.46 -4.39 12.56
CA LEU A 6 -9.71 -3.73 11.26
C LEU A 6 -8.72 -2.57 11.01
N GLN A 7 -8.25 -1.94 12.09
CA GLN A 7 -7.23 -0.90 12.02
C GLN A 7 -5.90 -1.45 11.50
N ASP A 8 -5.39 -2.54 12.09
CA ASP A 8 -4.12 -3.14 11.66
C ASP A 8 -4.19 -3.64 10.22
N LEU A 9 -5.36 -4.15 9.80
CA LEU A 9 -5.61 -4.53 8.42
C LEU A 9 -5.44 -3.34 7.47
N ARG A 10 -6.11 -2.22 7.81
CA ARG A 10 -6.05 -0.99 7.01
C ARG A 10 -4.64 -0.42 7.00
N GLU A 11 -3.94 -0.31 8.13
CA GLU A 11 -2.55 0.15 8.20
C GLU A 11 -1.62 -0.69 7.32
N ASN A 12 -1.75 -2.02 7.38
CA ASN A 12 -0.95 -2.91 6.55
C ASN A 12 -1.24 -2.74 5.05
N LEU A 13 -2.51 -2.69 4.65
CA LEU A 13 -2.89 -2.44 3.26
C LEU A 13 -2.32 -1.11 2.76
N ASP A 14 -2.45 -0.05 3.56
CA ASP A 14 -1.94 1.28 3.24
C ASP A 14 -0.41 1.26 2.99
N GLY A 15 0.32 0.67 3.94
CA GLY A 15 1.77 0.55 3.89
C GLY A 15 2.28 -0.30 2.74
N LEU A 16 1.55 -1.36 2.38
CA LEU A 16 1.83 -2.21 1.22
C LEU A 16 1.44 -1.56 -0.13
N GLY A 17 0.87 -0.35 -0.08
CA GLY A 17 0.56 0.47 -1.24
C GLY A 17 -0.83 0.26 -1.83
N TYR A 18 -1.72 -0.44 -1.13
CA TYR A 18 -3.13 -0.49 -1.47
C TYR A 18 -3.79 0.81 -0.98
N TYR A 19 -4.42 1.52 -1.91
CA TYR A 19 -4.88 2.88 -1.65
C TYR A 19 -6.15 2.86 -0.80
N LEU A 20 -6.09 3.53 0.36
CA LEU A 20 -7.23 3.66 1.27
C LEU A 20 -7.80 5.08 1.32
N GLY A 21 -7.53 5.90 0.30
CA GLY A 21 -7.87 7.32 0.30
C GLY A 21 -6.68 8.25 0.63
N PRO A 22 -6.92 9.57 0.73
CA PRO A 22 -5.93 10.57 1.11
C PRO A 22 -5.21 10.21 2.42
N ARG A 23 -3.94 10.61 2.53
CA ARG A 23 -3.10 10.33 3.70
C ARG A 23 -2.61 11.62 4.34
N GLY A 24 -2.42 11.58 5.66
CA GLY A 24 -1.59 12.56 6.37
C GLY A 24 -0.12 12.50 5.97
N LEU A 25 0.66 13.45 6.48
CA LEU A 25 2.06 13.67 6.11
C LEU A 25 2.98 12.45 6.22
N ASP A 26 2.65 11.46 7.07
CA ASP A 26 3.45 10.25 7.26
C ASP A 26 2.81 8.98 6.69
N GLY A 27 1.74 9.09 5.92
CA GLY A 27 1.12 7.91 5.29
C GLY A 27 0.46 6.94 6.27
N LEU A 28 0.33 7.30 7.54
CA LEU A 28 -0.38 6.56 8.59
C LEU A 28 -1.64 7.36 8.90
N GLY A 29 -2.82 6.85 8.54
CA GLY A 29 -4.05 7.66 8.58
C GLY A 29 -5.35 6.89 8.78
N ASN A 30 -5.31 5.65 9.28
CA ASN A 30 -6.51 4.82 9.45
C ASN A 30 -7.06 4.81 10.88
N SER A 31 -6.58 5.72 11.74
CA SER A 31 -7.01 5.84 13.13
C SER A 31 -7.65 7.20 13.40
N VAL A 32 -8.59 7.23 14.33
CA VAL A 32 -8.91 8.44 15.09
C VAL A 32 -7.61 8.84 15.79
N SER A 33 -7.13 10.08 15.64
CA SER A 33 -5.83 10.57 16.16
C SER A 33 -4.54 10.11 15.45
N ALA A 34 -4.61 9.57 14.22
CA ALA A 34 -3.42 9.38 13.39
C ALA A 34 -2.85 10.72 12.89
N CYS A 35 -2.08 11.40 13.73
CA CYS A 35 -1.39 12.64 13.45
C CYS A 35 -0.03 12.60 14.16
N ASP A 36 1.07 12.84 13.45
CA ASP A 36 2.40 12.90 14.06
C ASP A 36 2.61 14.30 14.68
N ARG A 37 2.46 14.40 15.99
CA ARG A 37 2.68 15.64 16.77
C ARG A 37 4.08 16.23 16.59
N GLU A 38 5.07 15.41 16.25
CA GLU A 38 6.47 15.81 16.08
C GLU A 38 6.68 16.58 14.75
N VAL A 39 5.81 16.34 13.76
CA VAL A 39 5.90 16.93 12.41
C VAL A 39 4.85 18.02 12.18
N LEU A 40 3.66 17.87 12.76
CA LEU A 40 2.50 18.74 12.53
C LEU A 40 2.31 19.86 13.57
N GLY A 41 3.12 19.88 14.63
CA GLY A 41 3.04 20.90 15.66
C GLY A 41 1.71 20.86 16.45
N ALA A 42 1.08 22.02 16.64
CA ALA A 42 -0.07 22.22 17.53
C ALA A 42 -1.43 21.83 16.93
N ILE A 43 -1.51 20.80 16.07
CA ILE A 43 -2.79 20.32 15.54
C ILE A 43 -3.50 19.44 16.57
N ASP A 44 -4.78 19.72 16.83
CA ASP A 44 -5.63 18.87 17.66
C ASP A 44 -5.99 17.58 16.90
N CYS A 45 -5.36 16.50 17.35
CA CYS A 45 -5.47 15.16 16.78
C CYS A 45 -6.81 14.48 17.13
N ASN A 46 -7.55 14.99 18.12
CA ASN A 46 -8.88 14.47 18.46
C ASN A 46 -9.98 15.03 17.55
N ALA A 47 -9.77 16.22 16.97
CA ALA A 47 -10.69 16.84 16.03
C ALA A 47 -10.42 16.46 14.55
N THR A 48 -9.21 16.00 14.24
CA THR A 48 -8.77 15.73 12.86
C THR A 48 -8.53 14.24 12.63
N SER A 49 -9.60 13.47 12.46
CA SER A 49 -9.47 12.16 11.79
C SER A 49 -9.25 12.45 10.30
N LEU A 50 -8.04 12.20 9.80
CA LEU A 50 -7.72 12.41 8.37
C LEU A 50 -8.54 11.51 7.43
N ARG A 51 -9.32 10.57 7.97
CA ARG A 51 -10.36 9.84 7.25
C ARG A 51 -11.68 9.84 8.01
N GLN A 52 -12.33 11.00 8.12
CA GLN A 52 -13.81 11.07 8.08
C GLN A 52 -14.29 10.96 6.63
N LEU A 53 -13.81 9.96 5.88
CA LEU A 53 -14.35 9.70 4.54
C LEU A 53 -15.65 8.94 4.75
N ALA A 54 -16.76 9.50 4.24
CA ALA A 54 -18.07 8.83 4.23
C ALA A 54 -18.00 7.40 3.65
N ASN A 55 -16.97 7.11 2.84
CA ASN A 55 -16.77 5.88 2.08
C ASN A 55 -15.49 5.10 2.47
N ILE A 56 -14.96 5.23 3.70
CA ILE A 56 -13.74 4.51 4.11
C ILE A 56 -13.87 2.98 4.00
N GLU A 57 -15.09 2.47 4.15
CA GLU A 57 -15.41 1.05 3.97
C GLU A 57 -15.28 0.63 2.50
N ASP A 58 -15.67 1.49 1.55
CA ASP A 58 -15.51 1.23 0.11
C ASP A 58 -14.03 1.24 -0.29
N TYR A 59 -13.24 2.19 0.23
CA TYR A 59 -11.79 2.16 0.05
C TYR A 59 -11.17 0.90 0.65
N THR A 60 -11.62 0.49 1.84
CA THR A 60 -11.15 -0.73 2.50
C THR A 60 -11.46 -1.96 1.63
N ARG A 61 -12.70 -2.08 1.14
CA ARG A 61 -13.13 -3.15 0.25
C ARG A 61 -12.33 -3.17 -1.05
N ALA A 62 -12.09 -2.02 -1.67
CA ALA A 62 -11.28 -1.91 -2.87
C ALA A 62 -9.82 -2.32 -2.64
N ALA A 63 -9.21 -1.90 -1.52
CA ALA A 63 -7.86 -2.29 -1.15
C ALA A 63 -7.75 -3.80 -0.88
N ILE A 64 -8.75 -4.38 -0.19
CA ILE A 64 -8.85 -5.83 0.02
C ILE A 64 -8.94 -6.57 -1.32
N LEU A 65 -9.82 -6.13 -2.20
CA LEU A 65 -10.01 -6.72 -3.52
C LEU A 65 -8.71 -6.74 -4.31
N GLN A 66 -8.00 -5.60 -4.34
CA GLN A 66 -6.74 -5.48 -5.05
C GLN A 66 -5.64 -6.37 -4.44
N TYR A 67 -5.57 -6.46 -3.11
CA TYR A 67 -4.63 -7.39 -2.44
C TYR A 67 -4.93 -8.85 -2.79
N GLN A 68 -6.21 -9.23 -2.81
CA GLN A 68 -6.63 -10.59 -3.14
C GLN A 68 -6.22 -10.96 -4.57
N LEU A 69 -6.45 -10.07 -5.55
CA LEU A 69 -6.02 -10.24 -6.94
C LEU A 69 -4.49 -10.40 -7.03
N ASP A 70 -3.73 -9.50 -6.41
CA ASP A 70 -2.26 -9.55 -6.41
C ASP A 70 -1.70 -10.83 -5.75
N SER A 71 -2.46 -11.41 -4.82
CA SER A 71 -2.06 -12.58 -4.04
C SER A 71 -2.65 -13.89 -4.57
N ASN A 72 -3.32 -13.86 -5.73
CA ASN A 72 -4.02 -15.02 -6.31
C ASN A 72 -5.02 -15.68 -5.35
N MET A 73 -5.72 -14.85 -4.57
CA MET A 73 -6.81 -15.24 -3.68
C MET A 73 -8.16 -14.93 -4.35
N ALA A 74 -9.24 -15.53 -3.85
CA ALA A 74 -10.59 -15.17 -4.28
C ALA A 74 -10.86 -13.67 -4.03
N ALA A 75 -11.04 -12.92 -5.12
CA ALA A 75 -11.24 -11.47 -5.13
C ALA A 75 -12.67 -11.10 -4.72
N THR A 76 -12.99 -11.33 -3.46
CA THR A 76 -14.33 -11.10 -2.89
C THR A 76 -14.50 -9.67 -2.35
N GLY A 77 -13.41 -8.93 -2.14
CA GLY A 77 -13.41 -7.64 -1.43
C GLY A 77 -13.71 -7.75 0.07
N ASN A 78 -13.98 -8.97 0.56
CA ASN A 78 -14.40 -9.20 1.94
C ASN A 78 -13.20 -9.43 2.85
N ASP A 79 -13.28 -8.86 4.05
CA ASP A 79 -12.36 -9.15 5.13
C ASP A 79 -12.59 -10.55 5.70
N GLY A 80 -11.53 -11.22 6.14
CA GLY A 80 -11.57 -12.53 6.75
C GLY A 80 -10.24 -12.95 7.36
N PRO A 81 -10.22 -13.99 8.20
CA PRO A 81 -9.02 -14.43 8.90
C PRO A 81 -7.89 -14.86 7.96
N GLN A 82 -8.22 -15.48 6.83
CA GLN A 82 -7.23 -15.91 5.83
C GLN A 82 -6.54 -14.70 5.17
N LEU A 83 -7.32 -13.68 4.78
CA LEU A 83 -6.81 -12.43 4.23
C LEU A 83 -5.88 -11.74 5.23
N ARG A 84 -6.33 -11.58 6.47
CA ARG A 84 -5.56 -10.95 7.55
C ARG A 84 -4.23 -11.65 7.79
N SER A 85 -4.22 -12.98 7.81
CA SER A 85 -3.00 -13.78 7.94
C SER A 85 -2.08 -13.63 6.73
N ALA A 86 -2.62 -13.60 5.51
CA ALA A 86 -1.83 -13.39 4.30
C ALA A 86 -1.13 -12.02 4.30
N ILE A 87 -1.87 -10.97 4.67
CA ILE A 87 -1.35 -9.59 4.75
C ILE A 87 -0.26 -9.49 5.82
N GLU A 88 -0.49 -10.05 7.01
CA GLU A 88 0.52 -10.12 8.07
C GLU A 88 1.81 -10.78 7.58
N LYS A 89 1.68 -11.95 6.93
CA LYS A 89 2.82 -12.69 6.37
C LYS A 89 3.58 -11.84 5.35
N THR A 90 2.87 -11.13 4.48
CA THR A 90 3.48 -10.20 3.52
C THR A 90 4.27 -9.10 4.21
N VAL A 91 3.75 -8.51 5.29
CA VAL A 91 4.47 -7.49 6.07
C VAL A 91 5.69 -8.06 6.78
N ARG A 92 5.59 -9.27 7.35
CA ARG A 92 6.76 -9.94 7.96
C ARG A 92 7.87 -10.21 6.93
N ILE A 93 7.52 -10.66 5.73
CA ILE A 93 8.48 -10.86 4.64
C ILE A 93 9.15 -9.53 4.26
N LEU A 94 8.36 -8.46 4.15
CA LEU A 94 8.89 -7.11 3.90
C LEU A 94 9.88 -6.69 5.00
N GLN A 95 9.51 -6.83 6.27
CA GLN A 95 10.35 -6.49 7.43
C GLN A 95 11.66 -7.30 7.44
N ASP A 96 11.59 -8.60 7.14
CA ASP A 96 12.78 -9.47 7.05
C ASP A 96 13.72 -9.04 5.93
N ASN A 97 13.17 -8.71 4.76
CA ASN A 97 13.98 -8.28 3.63
C ASN A 97 14.58 -6.90 3.85
N LEU A 98 13.85 -5.97 4.50
CA LEU A 98 14.41 -4.67 4.91
C LEU A 98 15.56 -4.86 5.90
N LYS A 99 15.40 -5.75 6.89
CA LYS A 99 16.45 -6.11 7.85
C LYS A 99 17.72 -6.58 7.13
N LYS A 100 17.58 -7.52 6.20
CA LYS A 100 18.69 -8.09 5.43
C LYS A 100 19.39 -7.07 4.53
N VAL A 101 18.61 -6.31 3.76
CA VAL A 101 19.13 -5.42 2.73
C VAL A 101 19.72 -4.12 3.31
N LEU A 102 19.20 -3.65 4.45
CA LEU A 102 19.69 -2.43 5.10
C LEU A 102 20.65 -2.69 6.26
N GLY A 103 20.75 -3.93 6.76
CA GLY A 103 21.58 -4.27 7.93
C GLY A 103 21.09 -3.62 9.23
N ILE A 104 19.79 -3.30 9.33
CA ILE A 104 19.19 -2.64 10.52
C ILE A 104 18.52 -3.65 11.44
N SER A 105 18.36 -3.30 12.72
CA SER A 105 17.48 -4.07 13.61
C SER A 105 16.03 -3.60 13.46
N ILE A 106 15.14 -4.49 13.03
CA ILE A 106 13.70 -4.26 12.94
C ILE A 106 12.96 -5.51 13.41
N GLU A 107 11.85 -5.30 14.12
CA GLU A 107 10.97 -6.37 14.60
C GLU A 107 10.07 -6.90 13.46
N LEU A 108 9.91 -8.22 13.42
CA LEU A 108 9.06 -8.96 12.47
C LEU A 108 7.62 -9.06 12.98
N SER A 109 7.04 -7.92 13.36
CA SER A 109 5.74 -7.87 14.03
C SER A 109 4.56 -8.24 13.13
N GLY A 110 4.72 -8.14 11.80
CA GLY A 110 3.62 -8.27 10.83
C GLY A 110 2.69 -7.05 10.79
N ASN A 111 3.07 -5.96 11.47
CA ASN A 111 2.34 -4.70 11.48
C ASN A 111 3.18 -3.59 10.85
N TYR A 112 2.61 -2.91 9.86
CA TYR A 112 3.21 -1.81 9.12
C TYR A 112 3.04 -0.51 9.91
N ARG A 113 3.90 -0.33 10.93
CA ARG A 113 3.93 0.87 11.78
C ARG A 113 5.12 1.77 11.47
N ARG A 114 5.33 2.80 12.30
CA ARG A 114 6.40 3.81 12.17
C ARG A 114 7.79 3.23 11.88
N THR A 115 8.17 2.14 12.54
CA THR A 115 9.48 1.49 12.33
C THR A 115 9.63 0.90 10.93
N THR A 116 8.59 0.23 10.42
CA THR A 116 8.57 -0.32 9.06
C THR A 116 8.50 0.79 8.02
N TYR A 117 7.68 1.82 8.26
CA TYR A 117 7.59 3.01 7.42
C TYR A 117 8.94 3.71 7.26
N SER A 118 9.64 3.98 8.38
CA SER A 118 10.98 4.59 8.36
C SER A 118 12.01 3.72 7.65
N ALA A 119 11.98 2.40 7.85
CA ALA A 119 12.86 1.47 7.13
C ALA A 119 12.60 1.50 5.61
N VAL A 120 11.35 1.56 5.17
CA VAL A 120 10.99 1.70 3.75
C VAL A 120 11.45 3.04 3.19
N LYS A 121 11.35 4.15 3.93
CA LYS A 121 11.92 5.44 3.51
C LYS A 121 13.42 5.38 3.34
N THR A 122 14.13 4.72 4.26
CA THR A 122 15.57 4.51 4.16
C THR A 122 15.92 3.66 2.94
N TYR A 123 15.21 2.56 2.70
CA TYR A 123 15.38 1.77 1.48
C TYR A 123 15.16 2.61 0.22
N GLN A 124 14.05 3.35 0.14
CA GLN A 124 13.76 4.20 -1.01
C GLN A 124 14.85 5.25 -1.24
N ARG A 125 15.27 5.95 -0.18
CA ARG A 125 16.33 6.97 -0.23
C ARG A 125 17.65 6.39 -0.74
N THR A 126 18.08 5.26 -0.19
CA THR A 126 19.36 4.61 -0.56
C THR A 126 19.34 4.01 -1.97
N ARG A 127 18.17 3.89 -2.61
CA ARG A 127 18.00 3.37 -3.97
C ARG A 127 17.56 4.43 -4.98
N GLY A 128 17.52 5.71 -4.58
CA GLY A 128 17.08 6.82 -5.44
C GLY A 128 15.61 6.74 -5.85
N LEU A 129 14.77 6.07 -5.07
CA LEU A 129 13.33 5.96 -5.30
C LEU A 129 12.57 7.11 -4.61
N PRO A 130 11.35 7.43 -5.05
CA PRO A 130 10.48 8.36 -4.34
C PRO A 130 10.29 7.94 -2.87
N VAL A 131 10.69 8.81 -1.93
CA VAL A 131 10.72 8.54 -0.49
C VAL A 131 9.34 8.75 0.14
N THR A 132 8.42 7.87 -0.23
CA THR A 132 7.01 7.89 0.20
C THR A 132 6.78 7.10 1.50
N GLY A 133 7.69 6.20 1.83
CA GLY A 133 7.52 5.21 2.90
C GLY A 133 6.45 4.15 2.60
N ILE A 134 6.03 4.01 1.34
CA ILE A 134 5.05 3.02 0.87
C ILE A 134 5.77 1.87 0.16
N ALA A 135 5.58 0.65 0.64
CA ALA A 135 6.09 -0.57 0.03
C ALA A 135 5.16 -1.07 -1.09
N THR A 136 5.02 -0.27 -2.15
CA THR A 136 4.27 -0.67 -3.36
C THR A 136 4.78 -2.02 -3.90
N LEU A 137 3.98 -2.69 -4.73
CA LEU A 137 4.37 -3.98 -5.31
C LEU A 137 5.73 -3.93 -6.02
N THR A 138 6.03 -2.84 -6.75
CA THR A 138 7.33 -2.63 -7.40
C THR A 138 8.47 -2.53 -6.40
N VAL A 139 8.29 -1.77 -5.31
CA VAL A 139 9.28 -1.63 -4.22
C VAL A 139 9.51 -2.98 -3.54
N ARG A 140 8.45 -3.72 -3.23
CA ARG A 140 8.53 -5.05 -2.61
C ARG A 140 9.27 -6.05 -3.51
N ARG A 141 8.97 -6.09 -4.81
CA ARG A 141 9.67 -6.98 -5.76
C ARG A 141 11.16 -6.70 -5.79
N ARG A 142 11.54 -5.43 -5.98
CA ARG A 142 12.95 -5.03 -6.00
C ARG A 142 13.67 -5.39 -4.70
N LEU A 143 13.05 -5.11 -3.55
CA LEU A 143 13.60 -5.49 -2.25
C LEU A 143 13.74 -7.00 -2.10
N ASN A 144 12.76 -7.78 -2.54
CA ASN A 144 12.80 -9.25 -2.48
C ASN A 144 13.93 -9.82 -3.35
N ASP A 145 14.16 -9.26 -4.54
CA ASP A 145 15.23 -9.68 -5.44
C ASP A 145 16.60 -9.38 -4.84
N GLU A 146 16.79 -8.16 -4.29
CA GLU A 146 18.00 -7.77 -3.57
C GLU A 146 18.26 -8.68 -2.35
N ALA A 147 17.23 -8.99 -1.57
CA ALA A 147 17.34 -9.86 -0.39
C ALA A 147 17.72 -11.31 -0.74
N ARG A 148 17.45 -11.76 -1.97
CA ARG A 148 17.85 -13.08 -2.49
C ARG A 148 19.28 -13.09 -3.05
N GLY A 149 19.97 -11.95 -3.10
CA GLY A 149 21.28 -11.84 -3.74
C GLY A 149 21.22 -12.01 -5.27
N ALA A 150 20.04 -11.85 -5.88
CA ALA A 150 19.92 -11.87 -7.32
C ALA A 150 20.45 -10.55 -7.89
N ALA A 151 21.34 -10.63 -8.89
CA ALA A 151 21.70 -9.47 -9.71
C ALA A 151 20.42 -8.85 -10.31
N PRO A 152 20.36 -7.52 -10.53
CA PRO A 152 19.18 -6.89 -11.13
C PRO A 152 18.96 -7.50 -12.52
N THR A 153 17.98 -8.40 -12.64
CA THR A 153 17.55 -8.92 -13.92
C THR A 153 16.86 -7.78 -14.67
N PRO A 154 17.23 -7.50 -15.94
CA PRO A 154 16.44 -6.60 -16.76
C PRO A 154 15.01 -7.14 -16.81
N SER A 155 14.05 -6.26 -16.55
CA SER A 155 12.63 -6.59 -16.53
C SER A 155 12.23 -7.20 -17.89
N PRO A 156 11.65 -8.41 -17.95
CA PRO A 156 11.16 -8.94 -19.21
C PRO A 156 9.98 -8.08 -19.70
N THR A 157 10.07 -7.63 -20.95
CA THR A 157 8.92 -7.09 -21.71
C THR A 157 8.04 -8.28 -22.10
N PRO A 158 6.78 -8.43 -21.63
CA PRO A 158 5.98 -9.60 -21.95
C PRO A 158 5.10 -9.37 -23.21
N SER A 159 5.00 -10.39 -24.06
CA SER A 159 4.08 -10.51 -25.23
C SER A 159 2.62 -10.82 -24.79
N PRO A 160 1.57 -10.65 -25.62
CA PRO A 160 0.20 -10.47 -25.14
C PRO A 160 -0.58 -11.79 -24.96
N SER A 161 -1.22 -11.91 -23.80
CA SER A 161 -2.46 -12.66 -23.61
C SER A 161 -3.58 -11.63 -23.48
N SER A 162 -4.75 -11.87 -24.07
CA SER A 162 -5.87 -10.92 -24.09
C SER A 162 -6.21 -10.39 -22.69
N GLU A 163 -6.09 -11.25 -21.66
CA GLU A 163 -6.33 -10.92 -20.26
C GLU A 163 -5.21 -10.08 -19.64
N LEU A 164 -3.96 -10.33 -20.04
CA LEU A 164 -2.80 -9.52 -19.66
C LEU A 164 -2.88 -8.12 -20.30
N GLU A 165 -3.44 -8.02 -21.51
CA GLU A 165 -3.67 -6.75 -22.19
C GLU A 165 -4.78 -5.95 -21.51
N THR A 166 -5.90 -6.58 -21.12
CA THR A 166 -6.93 -5.92 -20.30
C THR A 166 -6.39 -5.48 -18.95
N LEU A 167 -5.58 -6.30 -18.28
CA LEU A 167 -4.95 -5.95 -17.01
C LEU A 167 -3.90 -4.84 -17.16
N ARG A 168 -3.15 -4.81 -18.26
CA ARG A 168 -2.23 -3.71 -18.58
C ARG A 168 -2.96 -2.42 -18.86
N LYS A 169 -4.05 -2.48 -19.61
CA LYS A 169 -4.91 -1.34 -19.92
C LYS A 169 -5.59 -0.82 -18.66
N LEU A 170 -6.12 -1.71 -17.82
CA LEU A 170 -6.66 -1.35 -16.52
C LEU A 170 -5.58 -0.68 -15.66
N ARG A 171 -4.37 -1.24 -15.63
CA ARG A 171 -3.24 -0.66 -14.90
C ARG A 171 -2.84 0.72 -15.42
N SER A 172 -2.77 0.94 -16.73
CA SER A 172 -2.45 2.25 -17.32
C SER A 172 -3.55 3.27 -17.04
N ASP A 173 -4.81 2.84 -17.10
CA ASP A 173 -5.96 3.68 -16.83
C ASP A 173 -6.00 4.12 -15.36
N LEU A 174 -5.73 3.20 -14.43
CA LEU A 174 -5.63 3.52 -12.99
C LEU A 174 -4.46 4.47 -12.68
N ILE A 175 -3.32 4.34 -13.38
CA ILE A 175 -2.20 5.29 -13.24
C ILE A 175 -2.60 6.67 -13.74
N THR A 176 -3.30 6.74 -14.88
CA THR A 176 -3.77 7.99 -15.47
C THR A 176 -4.79 8.69 -14.57
N LEU A 177 -5.76 7.94 -14.06
CA LEU A 177 -6.76 8.42 -13.10
C LEU A 177 -6.07 8.91 -11.82
N LYS A 178 -5.08 8.18 -11.30
CA LYS A 178 -4.32 8.60 -10.12
C LYS A 178 -3.54 9.89 -10.36
N ASN A 179 -2.88 10.02 -11.51
CA ASN A 179 -2.17 11.26 -11.87
C ASN A 179 -3.14 12.42 -12.04
N SER A 180 -4.32 12.18 -12.62
CA SER A 180 -5.38 13.19 -12.80
C SER A 180 -5.95 13.64 -11.45
N LEU A 181 -6.15 12.71 -10.51
CA LEU A 181 -6.56 13.02 -9.14
C LEU A 181 -5.47 13.84 -8.42
N GLN A 182 -4.21 13.45 -8.55
CA GLN A 182 -3.06 14.17 -7.99
C GLN A 182 -2.89 15.57 -8.58
N ALA A 183 -3.23 15.75 -9.87
CA ALA A 183 -3.23 17.03 -10.56
C ALA A 183 -4.52 17.85 -10.31
N ARG A 184 -5.47 17.36 -9.49
CA ARG A 184 -6.79 17.96 -9.25
C ARG A 184 -7.62 18.18 -10.52
N GLN A 185 -7.39 17.37 -11.55
CA GLN A 185 -8.15 17.39 -12.80
C GLN A 185 -9.45 16.59 -12.71
N ILE A 186 -9.56 15.69 -11.73
CA ILE A 186 -10.78 14.94 -11.41
C ILE A 186 -11.00 14.98 -9.89
N THR A 187 -12.26 14.90 -9.48
CA THR A 187 -12.65 14.81 -8.07
C THR A 187 -12.45 13.39 -7.52
N ASP A 188 -12.44 13.25 -6.18
CA ASP A 188 -12.40 11.94 -5.54
C ASP A 188 -13.59 11.05 -5.95
N GLU A 189 -14.78 11.63 -6.13
CA GLU A 189 -15.98 10.93 -6.60
C GLU A 189 -15.86 10.44 -8.05
N GLU A 190 -15.32 11.28 -8.94
CA GLU A 190 -15.05 10.92 -10.33
C GLU A 190 -13.97 9.84 -10.43
N PHE A 191 -12.92 9.95 -9.63
CA PHE A 191 -11.90 8.92 -9.54
C PHE A 191 -12.52 7.59 -9.11
N ILE A 192 -13.34 7.58 -8.05
CA ILE A 192 -14.01 6.37 -7.56
C ILE A 192 -14.91 5.77 -8.66
N ARG A 193 -15.78 6.57 -9.28
CA ARG A 193 -16.69 6.12 -10.35
C ARG A 193 -15.91 5.53 -11.53
N GLU A 194 -14.87 6.22 -11.99
CA GLU A 194 -14.07 5.80 -13.13
C GLU A 194 -13.26 4.53 -12.84
N VAL A 195 -12.68 4.42 -11.64
CA VAL A 195 -12.00 3.19 -11.19
C VAL A 195 -12.97 2.01 -11.22
N PHE A 196 -14.17 2.16 -10.65
CA PHE A 196 -15.17 1.08 -10.62
C PHE A 196 -15.75 0.74 -11.99
N SER A 197 -15.80 1.68 -12.94
CA SER A 197 -16.26 1.42 -14.31
C SER A 197 -15.26 0.63 -15.17
N ARG A 198 -13.98 0.61 -14.78
CA ARG A 198 -12.88 0.03 -15.57
C ARG A 198 -12.40 -1.31 -15.02
N VAL A 199 -12.69 -1.61 -13.76
CA VAL A 199 -12.54 -2.96 -13.20
C VAL A 199 -13.64 -3.83 -13.83
N PRO A 200 -13.30 -4.93 -14.53
CA PRO A 200 -14.27 -5.82 -15.15
C PRO A 200 -15.15 -6.55 -14.13
#